data_AF-A0A2S8PE73-F1
#
_entry.id   AF-A0A2S8PE73-F1
#
_cell.length_a   1.000
_cell.length_b   1.000
_cell.length_c   1.000
_cell.angle_alpha   90.00
_cell.angle_beta   90.00
_cell.angle_gamma   90.00
#
_symmetry.space_group_name_H-M   'P 1'
#
loop_
_entity.id
_entity.type
_entity.pdbx_description
1 polymer ?
#
loop_
_entity_poly.entity_id
_entity_poly.type
_entity_poly.pdbx_seq_one_letter_code
_entity_poly.pdbx_strand_id
1 'polypeptide(L)'
;MKQVYDKVFNRYWSPYLAMALAGILSAVYFGITGTVWAVTGEFTRLGGHLLEWCGVDISDWAYFQLIHMNGTTFTRTDGWIVWGMFIGALIMILLSNSFKIRVPRQKRRLLQGLAGGFVAGFGARLALGCNLAAFFTGVPQFSLHSWIFIAATAIGTYLGTKLVNTSWWKGKPTL
;
A
#
# COMPACT_ATOMS: atom_id res chain seq x y z
N MET A 1 -23.06 -23.21 11.13
CA MET A 1 -22.68 -21.78 11.10
C MET A 1 -21.30 -21.50 11.70
N LYS A 2 -20.97 -21.91 12.94
CA LYS A 2 -19.63 -21.69 13.53
C LYS A 2 -18.45 -22.19 12.68
N GLN A 3 -18.52 -23.42 12.13
CA GLN A 3 -17.46 -23.96 11.27
C GLN A 3 -17.22 -23.16 9.97
N VAL A 4 -18.27 -22.61 9.36
CA VAL A 4 -18.14 -21.78 8.15
C VAL A 4 -17.54 -20.42 8.53
N TYR A 5 -17.98 -19.83 9.63
CA TYR A 5 -17.43 -18.60 10.17
C TYR A 5 -15.92 -18.73 10.47
N ASP A 6 -15.51 -19.81 11.14
CA ASP A 6 -14.10 -20.05 11.45
C ASP A 6 -13.24 -20.30 10.20
N LYS A 7 -13.80 -20.97 9.19
CA LYS A 7 -13.08 -21.23 7.94
C LYS A 7 -12.93 -19.97 7.08
N VAL A 8 -13.91 -19.06 7.13
CA VAL A 8 -13.93 -17.82 6.35
C VAL A 8 -13.10 -16.73 7.01
N PHE A 9 -13.23 -16.53 8.33
CA PHE A 9 -12.64 -15.39 9.03
C PHE A 9 -11.41 -15.71 9.88
N ASN A 10 -11.30 -16.94 10.43
CA ASN A 10 -10.20 -17.30 11.34
C ASN A 10 -9.07 -18.08 10.66
N ARG A 11 -9.29 -18.66 9.48
CA ARG A 11 -8.26 -19.36 8.71
C ARG A 11 -7.68 -18.49 7.60
N TYR A 12 -6.38 -18.59 7.40
CA TYR A 12 -5.70 -18.02 6.24
C TYR A 12 -6.20 -18.69 4.96
N TRP A 13 -6.65 -17.88 4.01
CA TRP A 13 -7.05 -18.36 2.68
C TRP A 13 -5.81 -18.75 1.88
N SER A 14 -6.00 -19.61 0.88
CA SER A 14 -4.89 -19.93 -0.03
C SER A 14 -4.48 -18.67 -0.79
N PRO A 15 -3.16 -18.37 -0.89
CA PRO A 15 -2.69 -17.16 -1.57
C PRO A 15 -3.19 -17.04 -3.02
N TYR A 16 -3.28 -18.16 -3.73
CA TYR A 16 -3.79 -18.20 -5.10
C TYR A 16 -5.24 -17.73 -5.20
N LEU A 17 -6.10 -18.16 -4.26
CA LEU A 17 -7.52 -17.77 -4.26
C LEU A 17 -7.67 -16.29 -3.90
N ALA A 18 -6.90 -15.79 -2.93
CA ALA A 18 -6.88 -14.37 -2.59
C ALA A 18 -6.44 -13.50 -3.79
N MET A 19 -5.38 -13.91 -4.49
CA MET A 19 -4.89 -13.21 -5.68
C MET A 19 -5.89 -13.25 -6.84
N ALA A 20 -6.54 -14.40 -7.08
CA ALA A 20 -7.56 -14.52 -8.12
C ALA A 20 -8.76 -13.60 -7.84
N LEU A 21 -9.28 -13.58 -6.61
CA LEU A 21 -10.37 -12.70 -6.22
C LEU A 21 -9.98 -11.22 -6.30
N ALA A 22 -8.78 -10.86 -5.85
CA ALA A 22 -8.27 -9.49 -5.97
C ALA A 22 -8.13 -9.07 -7.44
N GLY A 23 -7.69 -9.98 -8.32
CA GLY A 23 -7.61 -9.73 -9.76
C GLY A 23 -8.98 -9.50 -10.41
N ILE A 24 -9.97 -10.34 -10.09
CA ILE A 24 -11.36 -10.16 -10.56
C ILE A 24 -11.91 -8.83 -10.05
N LEU A 25 -11.72 -8.52 -8.77
CA LEU A 25 -12.17 -7.27 -8.19
C LEU A 25 -11.51 -6.05 -8.86
N SER A 26 -10.21 -6.15 -9.18
CA SER A 26 -9.50 -5.11 -9.92
C SER A 26 -10.04 -4.92 -11.33
N ALA A 27 -10.37 -6.00 -12.03
CA ALA A 27 -10.94 -5.94 -13.38
C ALA A 27 -12.35 -5.30 -13.37
N VAL A 28 -13.18 -5.69 -12.40
CA VAL A 28 -14.51 -5.10 -12.20
C VAL A 28 -14.40 -3.62 -11.84
N TYR A 29 -13.48 -3.27 -10.93
CA TYR A 29 -13.25 -1.87 -10.54
C TYR A 29 -12.84 -1.01 -11.74
N PHE A 30 -11.90 -1.51 -12.55
CA PHE A 30 -11.46 -0.84 -13.78
C PHE A 30 -12.62 -0.70 -14.78
N GLY A 31 -13.45 -1.73 -14.93
CA GLY A 31 -14.60 -1.70 -15.84
C GLY A 31 -15.70 -0.70 -15.43
N ILE A 32 -15.93 -0.51 -14.14
CA ILE A 32 -16.94 0.43 -13.63
C ILE A 32 -16.42 1.87 -13.65
N THR A 33 -15.18 2.06 -13.22
CA THR A 33 -14.67 3.39 -12.87
C THR A 33 -13.80 4.00 -13.97
N GLY A 34 -13.28 3.17 -14.88
CA GLY A 34 -12.31 3.59 -15.90
C GLY A 34 -10.94 4.01 -15.35
N THR A 35 -10.77 3.98 -14.03
CA THR A 35 -9.53 4.34 -13.33
C THR A 35 -8.80 3.10 -12.85
N VAL A 36 -7.47 3.18 -12.78
CA VAL A 36 -6.63 2.11 -12.22
C VAL A 36 -6.82 2.00 -10.71
N TRP A 37 -6.61 0.80 -10.16
CA TRP A 37 -6.58 0.61 -8.71
C TRP A 37 -5.27 1.17 -8.16
N ALA A 38 -5.24 2.48 -7.92
CA ALA A 38 -4.08 3.21 -7.44
C ALA A 38 -4.37 3.94 -6.13
N VAL A 39 -3.38 3.91 -5.24
CA VAL A 39 -3.49 4.45 -3.88
C VAL A 39 -2.40 5.50 -3.61
N THR A 40 -1.33 5.49 -4.41
CA THR A 40 -0.20 6.42 -4.31
C THR A 40 -0.63 7.87 -4.50
N GLY A 41 -1.53 8.14 -5.46
CA GLY A 41 -2.03 9.48 -5.75
C GLY A 41 -2.68 10.14 -4.54
N GLU A 42 -3.65 9.48 -3.91
CA GLU A 42 -4.38 10.01 -2.75
C GLU A 42 -3.51 10.16 -1.51
N PHE A 43 -2.60 9.22 -1.24
CA PHE A 43 -1.65 9.40 -0.14
C PHE A 43 -0.75 10.62 -0.34
N THR A 44 -0.45 11.03 -1.58
CA THR A 44 0.24 12.31 -1.84
C THR A 44 -0.62 13.48 -1.46
N ARG A 45 -1.89 13.46 -1.88
CA ARG A 45 -2.83 14.56 -1.70
C ARG A 45 -3.10 14.77 -0.21
N LEU A 46 -3.27 13.67 0.54
CA LEU A 46 -3.35 13.70 1.99
C LEU A 46 -2.10 14.29 2.63
N GLY A 47 -0.90 13.92 2.13
CA GLY A 47 0.36 14.54 2.55
C GLY A 47 0.44 16.03 2.21
N GLY A 48 -0.08 16.42 1.04
CA GLY A 48 -0.19 17.81 0.59
C GLY A 48 -1.11 18.62 1.50
N HIS A 49 -2.33 18.17 1.76
CA HIS A 49 -3.23 18.85 2.70
C HIS A 49 -2.67 18.95 4.11
N LEU A 50 -1.90 17.95 4.57
CA LEU A 50 -1.21 18.03 5.86
C LEU A 50 -0.14 19.13 5.86
N LEU A 51 0.59 19.29 4.75
CA LEU A 51 1.60 20.33 4.57
C LEU A 51 0.96 21.73 4.44
N GLU A 52 -0.16 21.85 3.72
CA GLU A 52 -0.96 23.09 3.63
C GLU A 52 -1.48 23.49 5.02
N TRP A 53 -1.95 22.51 5.81
CA TRP A 53 -2.40 22.76 7.18
C TRP A 53 -1.25 23.20 8.11
N CYS A 54 -0.04 22.72 7.86
CA CYS A 54 1.18 23.19 8.51
C CYS A 54 1.70 24.55 7.97
N GLY A 55 0.99 25.18 7.02
CA GLY A 55 1.31 26.51 6.49
C GLY A 55 2.41 26.54 5.43
N VAL A 56 2.75 25.39 4.83
CA VAL A 56 3.70 25.33 3.71
C VAL A 56 2.94 25.54 2.41
N ASP A 57 3.36 26.50 1.58
CA ASP A 57 2.79 26.70 0.24
C ASP A 57 3.36 25.65 -0.73
N ILE A 58 2.46 24.85 -1.30
CA ILE A 58 2.76 23.69 -2.16
C ILE A 58 2.39 24.01 -3.62
N SER A 59 1.79 25.18 -3.86
CA SER A 59 1.23 25.57 -5.17
C SER A 59 2.29 25.63 -6.28
N ASP A 60 3.53 25.96 -5.91
CA ASP A 60 4.66 26.05 -6.84
C ASP A 60 5.35 24.71 -7.12
N TRP A 61 4.97 23.63 -6.42
CA TRP A 61 5.65 22.36 -6.59
C TRP A 61 5.09 21.63 -7.82
N ALA A 62 5.94 21.47 -8.84
CA ALA A 62 5.62 20.83 -10.12
C ALA A 62 4.88 19.48 -9.98
N TYR A 63 5.17 18.72 -8.92
CA TYR A 63 4.53 17.43 -8.67
C TYR A 63 3.06 17.57 -8.22
N PHE A 64 2.72 18.57 -7.42
CA PHE A 64 1.36 18.81 -6.95
C PHE A 64 0.49 19.46 -8.02
N GLN A 65 1.09 20.22 -8.94
CA GLN A 65 0.43 20.65 -10.17
C GLN A 65 0.08 19.47 -11.08
N LEU A 66 0.98 18.49 -11.25
CA LEU A 66 0.72 17.28 -12.04
C LEU A 66 -0.44 16.44 -11.47
N ILE A 67 -0.54 16.37 -10.15
CA ILE A 67 -1.53 15.54 -9.44
C ILE A 67 -2.89 16.26 -9.32
N HIS A 68 -2.96 17.58 -9.54
CA HIS A 68 -4.16 18.42 -9.47
C HIS A 68 -4.93 18.29 -8.14
N MET A 69 -4.70 19.17 -7.16
CA MET A 69 -5.33 19.09 -5.82
C MET A 69 -6.85 19.36 -5.78
N ASN A 70 -7.53 19.47 -6.92
CA ASN A 70 -8.97 19.76 -6.99
C ASN A 70 -9.84 18.59 -6.51
N GLY A 71 -10.58 18.81 -5.42
CA GLY A 71 -11.63 17.91 -4.90
C GLY A 71 -11.26 17.18 -3.61
N THR A 72 -12.27 16.83 -2.82
CA THR A 72 -12.10 16.12 -1.54
C THR A 72 -11.91 14.62 -1.76
N THR A 73 -11.39 13.90 -0.76
CA THR A 73 -11.20 12.44 -0.80
C THR A 73 -12.49 11.66 -1.06
N PHE A 74 -13.66 12.27 -0.83
CA PHE A 74 -14.97 11.65 -1.04
C PHE A 74 -15.58 11.94 -2.41
N THR A 75 -15.05 12.91 -3.15
CA THR A 75 -15.49 13.19 -4.53
C THR A 75 -14.70 12.42 -5.57
N ARG A 76 -13.66 11.68 -5.14
CA ARG A 76 -12.70 11.01 -6.02
C ARG A 76 -12.72 9.50 -5.84
N THR A 77 -12.57 8.82 -6.96
CA THR A 77 -12.58 7.35 -7.06
C THR A 77 -11.40 6.72 -6.31
N ASP A 78 -10.22 7.31 -6.44
CA ASP A 78 -9.03 6.85 -5.72
C ASP A 78 -9.23 6.99 -4.19
N GLY A 79 -9.94 8.04 -3.74
CA GLY A 79 -10.20 8.27 -2.32
C GLY A 79 -11.18 7.24 -1.73
N TRP A 80 -12.19 6.84 -2.50
CA TRP A 80 -13.10 5.74 -2.12
C TRP A 80 -12.36 4.42 -1.95
N ILE A 81 -11.37 4.13 -2.81
CA ILE A 81 -10.53 2.94 -2.66
C ILE A 81 -9.80 2.97 -1.32
N VAL A 82 -9.15 4.09 -0.98
CA VAL A 82 -8.35 4.17 0.25
C VAL A 82 -9.22 3.95 1.49
N TRP A 83 -10.38 4.62 1.54
CA TRP A 83 -11.35 4.44 2.62
C TRP A 83 -11.94 3.03 2.63
N GLY A 84 -12.28 2.47 1.46
CA GLY A 84 -12.80 1.12 1.32
C GLY A 84 -11.81 0.06 1.78
N MET A 85 -10.53 0.19 1.43
CA MET A 85 -9.46 -0.70 1.90
C MET A 85 -9.27 -0.60 3.42
N PHE A 86 -9.28 0.61 3.97
CA PHE A 86 -9.13 0.84 5.41
C PHE A 86 -10.31 0.25 6.20
N ILE A 87 -11.54 0.58 5.80
CA ILE A 87 -12.77 0.08 6.44
C ILE A 87 -12.88 -1.44 6.27
N GLY A 88 -12.58 -1.97 5.08
CA GLY A 88 -12.61 -3.41 4.82
C GLY A 88 -11.62 -4.18 5.69
N ALA A 89 -10.38 -3.69 5.81
CA ALA A 89 -9.39 -4.28 6.70
C ALA A 89 -9.81 -4.23 8.17
N LEU A 90 -10.43 -3.12 8.60
CA LEU A 90 -10.95 -2.96 9.96
C LEU A 90 -12.09 -3.94 10.26
N ILE A 91 -13.07 -4.05 9.36
CA ILE A 91 -14.18 -5.01 9.48
C ILE A 91 -13.64 -6.44 9.59
N MET A 92 -12.70 -6.84 8.72
CA MET A 92 -12.14 -8.19 8.73
C MET A 92 -11.38 -8.51 10.04
N ILE A 93 -10.66 -7.54 10.58
CA ILE A 93 -9.96 -7.67 11.86
C ILE A 93 -10.93 -7.83 13.04
N LEU A 94 -12.04 -7.08 13.03
CA LEU A 94 -13.07 -7.17 14.06
C LEU A 94 -13.83 -8.51 13.97
N LEU A 95 -14.17 -8.96 12.76
CA LEU A 95 -14.85 -10.24 12.53
C LEU A 95 -13.95 -11.44 12.90
N SER A 96 -12.66 -11.38 12.58
CA SER A 96 -11.68 -12.40 13.00
C SER A 96 -11.29 -12.32 14.48
N ASN A 97 -11.86 -11.38 15.22
CA ASN A 97 -11.59 -11.11 16.65
C ASN A 97 -10.07 -11.08 16.99
N SER A 98 -9.28 -10.65 16.00
CA SER A 98 -7.80 -10.72 16.02
C SER A 98 -7.17 -9.33 16.15
N PHE A 99 -7.97 -8.33 16.56
CA PHE A 99 -7.47 -6.98 16.81
C PHE A 99 -6.47 -6.98 17.97
N LYS A 100 -5.21 -6.68 17.66
CA LYS A 100 -4.15 -6.56 18.65
C LYS A 100 -3.20 -5.44 18.27
N ILE A 101 -3.11 -4.42 19.13
CA ILE A 101 -2.10 -3.38 18.99
C ILE A 101 -0.73 -4.00 19.32
N ARG A 102 0.14 -4.10 18.32
CA ARG A 102 1.49 -4.68 18.47
C ARG A 102 2.51 -3.56 18.38
N VAL A 103 3.12 -3.22 19.52
CA VAL A 103 4.26 -2.31 19.55
C VAL A 103 5.55 -3.13 19.53
N PRO A 104 6.51 -2.87 18.61
CA PRO A 104 7.78 -3.57 18.59
C PRO A 104 8.55 -3.34 19.91
N ARG A 105 8.98 -4.41 20.58
CA ARG A 105 9.77 -4.32 21.82
C ARG A 105 11.10 -3.59 21.63
N GLN A 106 11.66 -3.64 20.42
CA GLN A 106 12.96 -3.03 20.13
C GLN A 106 12.80 -1.72 19.35
N LYS A 107 13.24 -0.61 19.95
CA LYS A 107 13.21 0.74 19.34
C LYS A 107 13.92 0.80 17.99
N ARG A 108 14.96 -0.03 17.78
CA ARG A 108 15.65 -0.15 16.47
C ARG A 108 14.69 -0.56 15.37
N ARG A 109 13.75 -1.48 15.61
CA ARG A 109 12.77 -1.92 14.61
C ARG A 109 11.79 -0.82 14.21
N LEU A 110 11.50 0.12 15.12
CA LEU A 110 10.71 1.31 14.79
C LEU A 110 11.48 2.24 13.84
N LEU A 111 12.74 2.53 14.13
CA LEU A 111 13.61 3.32 13.24
C LEU A 111 13.79 2.65 11.87
N GLN A 112 13.96 1.32 11.85
CA GLN A 112 14.04 0.53 10.61
C GLN A 112 12.75 0.66 9.78
N GLY A 113 11.58 0.57 10.42
CA GLY A 113 10.29 0.72 9.76
C GLY A 113 10.09 2.13 9.20
N LEU A 114 10.46 3.17 9.96
CA LEU A 114 10.38 4.56 9.51
C LEU A 114 11.33 4.82 8.34
N ALA A 115 12.61 4.47 8.47
CA ALA A 115 13.59 4.65 7.41
C ALA A 115 13.20 3.87 6.14
N GLY A 116 12.74 2.62 6.29
CA GLY A 116 12.23 1.82 5.17
C GLY A 116 11.00 2.44 4.52
N GLY A 117 10.08 2.99 5.31
CA GLY A 117 8.91 3.72 4.81
C GLY A 117 9.28 4.96 4.00
N PHE A 118 10.26 5.74 4.46
CA PHE A 118 10.78 6.89 3.72
C PHE A 118 11.38 6.48 2.37
N VAL A 119 12.24 5.46 2.35
CA VAL A 119 12.86 4.97 1.11
C VAL A 119 11.81 4.40 0.14
N ALA A 120 10.87 3.60 0.65
CA ALA A 120 9.79 3.02 -0.15
C ALA A 120 8.85 4.12 -0.71
N GLY A 121 8.51 5.11 0.11
CA GLY A 121 7.70 6.26 -0.31
C GLY A 121 8.40 7.08 -1.39
N PHE A 122 9.68 7.39 -1.19
CA PHE A 122 10.49 8.10 -2.19
C PHE A 122 10.58 7.32 -3.52
N GLY A 123 10.82 6.01 -3.46
CA GLY A 123 10.83 5.15 -4.65
C GLY A 123 9.49 5.08 -5.37
N ALA A 124 8.38 4.94 -4.63
CA ALA A 124 7.03 4.94 -5.19
C ALA A 124 6.70 6.24 -5.92
N ARG A 125 7.23 7.38 -5.43
CA ARG A 125 7.07 8.70 -6.07
C ARG A 125 7.85 8.81 -7.37
N LEU A 126 9.12 8.41 -7.36
CA LEU A 126 9.95 8.43 -8.56
C LEU A 126 9.39 7.52 -9.65
N ALA A 127 8.82 6.39 -9.27
CA ALA A 127 8.21 5.44 -10.21
C ALA A 127 6.78 5.78 -10.64
N LEU A 128 6.18 6.84 -10.06
CA LEU A 128 4.78 7.24 -10.27
C LEU A 128 3.77 6.10 -10.06
N GLY A 129 4.05 5.19 -9.12
CA GLY A 129 3.29 3.96 -8.99
C GLY A 129 3.44 3.27 -7.63
N CYS A 130 2.57 2.31 -7.38
CA CYS A 130 2.72 1.36 -6.27
C CYS A 130 2.70 -0.06 -6.80
N ASN A 131 3.10 -1.00 -5.94
CA ASN A 131 3.08 -2.43 -6.23
C ASN A 131 1.68 -2.88 -6.69
N LEU A 132 0.63 -2.42 -6.02
CA LEU A 132 -0.75 -2.83 -6.33
C LEU A 132 -1.13 -2.47 -7.78
N ALA A 133 -0.93 -1.21 -8.19
CA ALA A 133 -1.22 -0.75 -9.54
C ALA A 133 -0.31 -1.43 -10.59
N ALA A 134 0.99 -1.57 -10.30
CA ALA A 134 1.90 -2.23 -11.23
C ALA A 134 1.51 -3.71 -11.47
N PHE A 135 1.12 -4.44 -10.41
CA PHE A 135 0.76 -5.86 -10.51
C PHE A 135 -0.63 -6.11 -11.10
N PHE A 136 -1.68 -5.42 -10.61
CA PHE A 136 -3.06 -5.74 -11.01
C PHE A 136 -3.54 -5.01 -12.26
N THR A 137 -2.96 -3.84 -12.57
CA THR A 137 -3.34 -3.08 -13.78
C THR A 137 -2.22 -3.04 -14.81
N GLY A 138 -0.98 -2.84 -14.38
CA GLY A 138 0.17 -2.65 -15.28
C GLY A 138 0.60 -3.92 -16.03
N VAL A 139 0.70 -5.06 -15.34
CA VAL A 139 1.09 -6.35 -15.94
C VAL A 139 0.06 -6.86 -16.95
N PRO A 140 -1.26 -6.90 -16.64
CA PRO A 140 -2.26 -7.34 -17.62
C PRO A 140 -2.35 -6.44 -18.86
N GLN A 141 -1.99 -5.17 -18.73
CA GLN A 141 -1.89 -4.22 -19.85
C GLN A 141 -0.58 -4.35 -20.64
N PHE A 142 0.29 -5.32 -20.29
CA PHE A 142 1.61 -5.53 -20.89
C PHE A 142 2.50 -4.28 -20.92
N SER A 143 2.38 -3.43 -19.90
CA SER A 143 3.19 -2.21 -19.81
C SER A 143 4.65 -2.54 -19.47
N LEU A 144 5.58 -2.17 -20.33
CA LEU A 144 7.03 -2.34 -20.10
C LEU A 144 7.49 -1.66 -18.79
N HIS A 145 6.94 -0.48 -18.49
CA HIS A 145 7.22 0.24 -17.23
C HIS A 145 6.91 -0.64 -16.01
N SER A 146 5.77 -1.33 -16.03
CA SER A 146 5.32 -2.16 -14.91
C SER A 146 6.20 -3.40 -14.73
N TRP A 147 6.64 -4.02 -15.82
CA TRP A 147 7.59 -5.15 -15.79
C TRP A 147 8.95 -4.74 -15.20
N ILE A 148 9.49 -3.61 -15.65
CA ILE A 148 10.74 -3.05 -15.12
C ILE A 148 10.58 -2.71 -13.62
N PHE A 149 9.46 -2.07 -13.27
CA PHE A 149 9.15 -1.73 -11.88
C PHE A 149 9.09 -2.97 -10.97
N ILE A 150 8.46 -4.05 -11.42
CA ILE A 150 8.35 -5.29 -10.65
C ILE A 150 9.73 -5.94 -10.47
N ALA A 151 10.53 -6.01 -11.54
CA ALA A 151 11.89 -6.56 -11.46
C ALA A 151 12.77 -5.75 -10.51
N ALA A 152 12.75 -4.41 -10.63
CA ALA A 152 13.48 -3.52 -9.75
C ALA A 152 13.02 -3.63 -8.29
N THR A 153 11.70 -3.72 -8.06
CA THR A 153 11.13 -3.90 -6.72
C THR A 153 11.51 -5.25 -6.11
N ALA A 154 11.56 -6.32 -6.91
CA ALA A 154 12.00 -7.64 -6.45
C ALA A 154 13.48 -7.62 -6.03
N ILE A 155 14.35 -7.03 -6.85
CA ILE A 155 15.78 -6.88 -6.53
C ILE A 155 15.97 -6.01 -5.30
N GLY A 156 15.28 -4.86 -5.23
CA GLY A 156 15.34 -3.94 -4.09
C GLY A 156 14.87 -4.60 -2.79
N THR A 157 13.79 -5.39 -2.84
CA THR A 157 13.27 -6.12 -1.68
C THR A 157 14.24 -7.22 -1.23
N TYR A 158 14.86 -7.93 -2.16
CA TYR A 158 15.88 -8.93 -1.85
C TYR A 158 17.10 -8.32 -1.15
N LEU A 159 17.65 -7.24 -1.72
CA LEU A 159 18.78 -6.51 -1.12
C LEU A 159 18.42 -5.89 0.24
N GLY A 160 17.25 -5.28 0.35
CA GLY A 160 16.75 -4.71 1.60
C GLY A 160 16.59 -5.77 2.70
N THR A 161 16.04 -6.93 2.34
CA THR A 161 15.91 -8.07 3.27
C THR A 161 17.29 -8.57 3.72
N LYS A 162 18.25 -8.69 2.79
CA LYS A 162 19.62 -9.11 3.09
C LYS A 162 20.34 -8.13 4.01
N LEU A 163 20.14 -6.82 3.80
CA LEU A 163 20.70 -5.75 4.62
C LEU A 163 20.14 -5.80 6.05
N VAL A 164 18.82 -5.89 6.20
CA VAL A 164 18.18 -5.98 7.53
C VAL A 164 18.58 -7.27 8.27
N ASN A 165 18.87 -8.34 7.54
CA ASN A 165 19.32 -9.62 8.08
C ASN A 165 20.81 -9.65 8.47
N THR A 166 21.56 -8.57 8.25
CA THR A 166 22.96 -8.45 8.66
C THR A 166 23.08 -8.34 10.19
N SER A 167 24.14 -8.90 10.77
CA SER A 167 24.37 -9.01 12.22
C SER A 167 24.22 -7.67 12.98
N TRP A 168 24.53 -6.56 12.32
CA TRP A 168 24.42 -5.21 12.89
C TRP A 168 22.96 -4.73 13.04
N TRP A 169 22.05 -5.20 12.19
CA TRP A 169 20.62 -4.81 12.16
C TRP A 169 19.68 -5.84 12.79
N LYS A 170 20.15 -7.08 12.99
CA LYS A 170 19.43 -8.10 13.75
C LYS A 170 19.17 -7.63 15.17
N GLY A 171 17.90 -7.50 15.50
CA GLY A 171 17.47 -7.42 16.89
C GLY A 171 17.91 -8.66 17.65
N LYS A 172 18.41 -8.52 18.89
CA LYS A 172 18.61 -9.68 19.75
C LYS A 172 17.21 -10.28 20.02
N PRO A 173 16.94 -11.54 19.68
CA PRO A 173 15.68 -12.16 20.06
C PRO A 173 15.67 -12.26 21.60
N THR A 174 14.88 -11.43 22.26
CA THR A 174 14.47 -11.68 23.63
C THR A 174 13.27 -12.62 23.54
N LEU A 175 13.53 -13.91 23.77
CA LEU A 175 12.50 -14.93 23.98
C LEU A 175 11.60 -14.48 25.15
#